data_AF-A0A9R1HY81-F1
#
_entry.id   AF-A0A9R1HY81-F1
#
_cell.length_a   1.000
_cell.length_b   1.000
_cell.length_c   1.000
_cell.angle_alpha   90.00
_cell.angle_beta   90.00
_cell.angle_gamma   90.00
#
_symmetry.space_group_name_H-M   'P 1'
#
loop_
_entity.id
_entity.type
_entity.pdbx_description
1 polymer ?
#
loop_
_entity_poly.entity_id
_entity_poly.type
_entity_poly.pdbx_seq_one_letter_code
_entity_poly.pdbx_strand_id
1 'polypeptide(L)'
;MEVDCKEVVDLWASRTFSRLTVAPVLLEIEGLALSFQSFVIQSVSRKANAPAHLCAKFACTLGVTSCWMDSPPSFLMTSVMADHAGARDD
;
A
#
# COMPACT_ATOMS: atom_id res chain seq x y z
N MET A 1 -1.89 -7.68 0.98
CA MET A 1 -1.43 -6.32 0.64
C MET A 1 -1.14 -6.25 -0.84
N GLU A 2 -1.62 -5.21 -1.50
CA GLU A 2 -1.41 -5.01 -2.95
C GLU A 2 -0.41 -3.88 -3.18
N VAL A 3 0.48 -4.07 -4.14
CA VAL A 3 1.50 -3.08 -4.53
C VAL A 3 1.68 -3.08 -6.05
N ASP A 4 2.07 -1.96 -6.65
CA ASP A 4 2.47 -1.92 -8.07
C ASP A 4 3.99 -2.11 -8.29
N CYS A 5 4.74 -2.27 -7.19
CA CYS A 5 6.18 -2.53 -7.24
C CYS A 5 6.48 -4.03 -7.14
N LYS A 6 6.84 -4.64 -8.27
CA LYS A 6 7.19 -6.07 -8.33
C LYS A 6 8.42 -6.42 -7.47
N GLU A 7 9.40 -5.51 -7.37
CA GLU A 7 10.60 -5.73 -6.55
C GLU A 7 10.24 -5.96 -5.06
N VAL A 8 9.26 -5.23 -4.53
CA VAL A 8 8.78 -5.43 -3.14
C VAL A 8 8.16 -6.82 -2.95
N VAL A 9 7.39 -7.29 -3.94
CA VAL A 9 6.80 -8.64 -3.93
C VAL A 9 7.90 -9.70 -3.93
N ASP A 10 8.88 -9.56 -4.81
CA ASP A 10 9.96 -10.52 -4.96
C ASP A 10 10.85 -10.56 -3.70
N LEU A 11 11.16 -9.40 -3.09
CA LEU A 11 11.87 -9.31 -1.81
C LEU A 11 11.10 -9.95 -0.66
N TRP A 12 9.79 -9.70 -0.58
CA TRP A 12 8.94 -10.30 0.45
C TRP A 12 8.89 -11.82 0.31
N ALA A 13 8.75 -12.32 -0.93
CA ALA A 13 8.69 -13.74 -1.22
C ALA A 13 10.02 -14.46 -0.92
N SER A 14 11.16 -13.85 -1.27
CA SER A 14 12.47 -14.45 -1.04
C SER A 14 12.92 -14.39 0.42
N ARG A 15 12.37 -13.47 1.21
CA ARG A 15 12.82 -13.15 2.58
C ARG A 15 14.29 -12.72 2.65
N THR A 16 14.88 -12.31 1.52
CA THR A 16 16.29 -11.92 1.42
C THR A 16 16.47 -10.41 1.42
N PHE A 17 16.05 -9.75 2.50
CA PHE A 17 16.14 -8.28 2.62
C PHE A 17 17.00 -7.78 3.78
N SER A 18 17.59 -8.65 4.60
CA SER A 18 18.30 -8.28 5.84
C SER A 18 19.46 -7.29 5.68
N ARG A 19 20.03 -7.16 4.46
CA ARG A 19 21.14 -6.24 4.15
C ARG A 19 20.73 -5.00 3.34
N LEU A 20 19.44 -4.86 3.05
CA LEU A 20 18.93 -3.73 2.26
C LEU A 20 18.61 -2.54 3.16
N THR A 21 18.70 -1.33 2.61
CA THR A 21 18.30 -0.10 3.33
C THR A 21 16.83 -0.15 3.77
N VAL A 22 15.98 -0.87 3.04
CA VAL A 22 14.55 -1.05 3.34
C VAL A 22 14.29 -2.17 4.36
N ALA A 23 15.31 -2.90 4.82
CA ALA A 23 15.15 -4.01 5.76
C ALA A 23 14.32 -3.68 7.01
N PRO A 24 14.53 -2.52 7.69
CA PRO A 24 13.77 -2.20 8.90
C PRO A 24 12.26 -2.15 8.63
N VAL A 25 11.85 -1.55 7.51
CA VAL A 25 10.44 -1.44 7.11
C VAL A 25 9.85 -2.82 6.81
N LEU A 26 10.59 -3.69 6.12
CA LEU A 26 10.11 -5.04 5.79
C LEU A 26 10.02 -5.94 7.05
N LEU A 27 10.91 -5.78 8.02
CA LEU A 27 10.85 -6.46 9.32
C LEU A 27 9.66 -5.98 10.15
N GLU A 28 9.35 -4.69 10.13
CA GLU A 28 8.13 -4.16 10.76
C GLU A 28 6.87 -4.75 10.13
N ILE A 29 6.81 -4.81 8.79
CA ILE A 29 5.70 -5.45 8.07
C ILE A 29 5.61 -6.94 8.44
N GLU A 30 6.72 -7.65 8.57
CA GLU A 30 6.76 -9.04 9.04
C GLU A 30 6.20 -9.19 10.46
N GLY A 31 6.62 -8.34 11.40
CA GLY A 31 6.08 -8.32 12.75
C GLY A 31 4.57 -8.07 12.79
N LEU A 32 4.08 -7.13 11.99
CA LEU A 32 2.65 -6.83 11.86
C LEU A 32 1.89 -7.97 11.16
N ALA A 33 2.50 -8.62 10.17
CA ALA A 33 1.90 -9.72 9.43
C ALA A 33 1.55 -10.92 10.34
N LEU A 34 2.28 -11.11 11.44
CA LEU A 34 1.99 -12.16 12.44
C LEU A 34 0.65 -11.97 13.16
N SER A 35 0.05 -10.78 13.09
CA SER A 35 -1.30 -10.53 13.63
C SER A 35 -2.43 -11.08 12.75
N PHE A 36 -2.11 -11.52 11.52
CA PHE A 36 -3.06 -12.11 10.59
C PHE A 36 -2.88 -13.63 10.51
N GLN A 37 -3.97 -14.36 10.29
CA GLN A 37 -3.90 -15.81 10.04
C GLN A 37 -3.10 -16.15 8.77
N SER A 38 -3.17 -15.27 7.77
CA SER A 38 -2.40 -15.36 6.54
C SER A 38 -2.16 -13.95 6.00
N PHE A 39 -0.96 -13.69 5.51
CA PHE A 39 -0.59 -12.41 4.92
C PHE A 39 0.27 -12.61 3.68
N VAL A 40 -0.19 -12.05 2.56
CA VAL A 40 0.49 -12.10 1.25
C VAL A 40 0.66 -10.69 0.71
N ILE A 41 1.80 -10.42 0.08
CA ILE A 41 2.01 -9.22 -0.75
C ILE A 41 1.93 -9.65 -2.21
N GLN A 42 1.07 -8.98 -2.99
CA GLN A 42 0.85 -9.29 -4.41
C GLN A 42 1.02 -8.06 -5.29
N SER A 43 1.42 -8.28 -6.54
CA SER A 43 1.55 -7.20 -7.52
C SER A 43 0.22 -6.93 -8.21
N VAL A 44 -0.15 -5.66 -8.34
CA VAL A 44 -1.29 -5.18 -9.12
C VAL A 44 -0.85 -4.15 -10.15
N SER A 45 -1.73 -3.85 -11.11
CA SER A 45 -1.45 -2.79 -12.10
C SER A 45 -1.36 -1.41 -11.42
N ARG A 46 -0.61 -0.47 -12.02
CA ARG A 46 -0.56 0.91 -11.54
C ARG A 46 -1.93 1.58 -11.46
N LYS A 47 -2.86 1.19 -12.35
CA LYS A 47 -4.24 1.68 -12.36
C LYS A 47 -4.97 1.24 -11.09
N ALA A 48 -4.83 -0.03 -10.70
CA ALA A 48 -5.41 -0.56 -9.47
C ALA A 48 -4.75 0.07 -8.21
N ASN A 49 -3.44 0.35 -8.25
CA ASN A 49 -2.73 1.01 -7.15
C ASN A 49 -2.87 2.55 -7.13
N ALA A 50 -3.72 3.14 -7.96
CA ALA A 50 -3.92 4.59 -8.04
C ALA A 50 -4.28 5.26 -6.70
N PRO A 51 -5.14 4.67 -5.82
CA PRO A 51 -5.45 5.28 -4.53
C PRO A 51 -4.21 5.43 -3.64
N ALA A 52 -3.36 4.39 -3.58
CA ALA A 52 -2.12 4.42 -2.80
C ALA A 52 -1.13 5.46 -3.36
N HIS A 53 -1.05 5.59 -4.70
CA HIS A 53 -0.24 6.64 -5.33
C HIS A 53 -0.70 8.06 -4.93
N LEU A 54 -2.02 8.31 -4.90
CA LEU A 54 -2.55 9.61 -4.47
C LEU A 54 -2.25 9.89 -3.00
N CYS A 55 -2.34 8.88 -2.12
CA CYS A 55 -1.93 9.00 -0.72
C CYS A 55 -0.45 9.38 -0.58
N ALA A 56 0.44 8.70 -1.29
CA ALA A 56 1.87 9.00 -1.26
C ALA A 56 2.16 10.41 -1.81
N LYS A 57 1.54 10.77 -2.94
CA LYS A 57 1.67 12.11 -3.54
C LYS A 57 1.21 13.20 -2.58
N PHE A 58 0.07 13.02 -1.93
CA PHE A 58 -0.45 13.97 -0.94
C PHE A 58 0.51 14.10 0.25
N ALA A 59 0.97 12.98 0.81
CA ALA A 59 1.93 12.98 1.92
C ALA A 59 3.23 13.72 1.58
N CYS A 60 3.76 13.54 0.37
CA CYS A 60 4.95 14.26 -0.11
C CYS A 60 4.77 15.79 -0.13
N THR A 61 3.54 16.31 -0.20
CA THR A 61 3.28 17.76 -0.19
C THR A 61 3.17 18.35 1.22
N LEU A 62 2.96 17.52 2.24
CA LEU A 62 2.72 18.00 3.60
C LEU A 62 4.02 18.37 4.34
N GLY A 63 5.14 17.71 4.00
CA GLY A 63 6.42 17.88 4.72
C GLY A 63 6.38 17.47 6.20
N VAL A 64 5.26 16.93 6.68
CA VAL A 64 5.00 16.50 8.06
C VAL A 64 4.20 15.21 8.07
N THR A 65 4.23 14.49 9.19
CA THR A 65 3.30 13.38 9.45
C THR A 65 1.90 13.93 9.73
N SER A 66 0.89 13.38 9.06
CA SER A 66 -0.52 13.75 9.26
C SER A 66 -1.36 12.50 9.50
N CYS A 67 -2.42 12.65 10.30
CA CYS A 67 -3.41 11.62 10.55
C CYS A 67 -4.80 12.17 10.22
N TRP A 68 -5.63 11.37 9.56
CA TRP A 68 -6.99 11.73 9.20
C TRP A 68 -7.94 11.26 10.31
N MET A 69 -8.04 12.03 11.40
CA MET A 69 -8.91 11.67 12.53
C MET A 69 -10.39 12.01 12.29
N ASP A 70 -10.67 13.13 11.62
CA ASP A 70 -12.06 13.60 11.44
C ASP A 70 -12.68 13.12 10.12
N SER A 71 -11.93 13.26 9.02
CA SER A 71 -12.39 12.86 7.69
C SER A 71 -11.23 12.47 6.78
N PRO A 72 -11.40 11.46 5.91
CA PRO A 72 -10.41 11.14 4.90
C PRO A 72 -10.41 12.22 3.79
N PRO A 73 -9.29 12.39 3.07
CA PRO A 73 -9.23 13.28 1.92
C PRO A 73 -10.26 12.89 0.85
N SER A 74 -10.83 13.90 0.20
CA SER A 74 -11.84 13.70 -0.84
C SER A 74 -11.34 12.82 -2.00
N PHE A 75 -10.05 12.93 -2.37
CA PHE A 75 -9.46 12.09 -3.41
C PHE A 75 -9.54 10.60 -3.10
N LEU A 76 -9.44 10.22 -1.82
CA LEU A 76 -9.51 8.83 -1.40
C LEU A 76 -10.95 8.33 -1.46
N MET A 77 -11.92 9.14 -1.02
CA MET A 77 -13.35 8.81 -1.19
C MET A 77 -13.73 8.60 -2.65
N THR A 78 -13.29 9.51 -3.54
CA THR A 78 -13.54 9.36 -4.99
C THR A 78 -12.94 8.07 -5.53
N SER A 79 -11.73 7.71 -5.07
CA SER A 79 -11.06 6.49 -5.50
C SER A 79 -11.82 5.23 -5.06
N VAL A 80 -12.31 5.20 -3.83
CA VAL A 80 -13.14 4.09 -3.30
C VAL A 80 -14.46 3.97 -4.06
N MET A 81 -15.12 5.10 -4.37
CA MET A 81 -16.35 5.09 -5.15
C MET A 81 -16.13 4.58 -6.58
N ALA A 82 -15.00 4.93 -7.21
CA ALA A 82 -14.64 4.46 -8.54
C ALA A 82 -14.35 2.95 -8.56
N ASP A 83 -13.70 2.42 -7.53
CA ASP A 83 -13.44 0.98 -7.37
C ASP A 83 -14.75 0.18 -7.25
N HIS A 84 -15.66 0.65 -6.38
CA HIS A 84 -17.00 0.07 -6.26
C HIS A 84 -17.83 0.12 -7.54
N ALA A 85 -17.66 1.16 -8.36
CA ALA A 85 -18.36 1.30 -9.63
C ALA A 85 -17.81 0.33 -10.68
N GLY A 86 -16.49 0.14 -10.74
CA GLY A 86 -15.84 -0.79 -11.67
C GLY A 86 -16.17 -2.26 -11.38
N ALA A 87 -16.41 -2.62 -10.11
CA ALA A 87 -16.77 -3.98 -9.70
C ALA A 87 -18.18 -4.46 -10.15
N ARG A 88 -18.96 -3.61 -10.84
CA ARG A 88 -20.30 -3.94 -11.34
C ARG A 88 -20.35 -4.29 -12.83
N ASP A 89 -19.24 -4.10 -13.54
CA ASP A 89 -19.16 -4.26 -15.01
C ASP A 89 -18.39 -5.52 -15.43
N ASP A 90 -18.00 -6.39 -14.48
CA ASP A 90 -17.39 -7.73 -14.68
C ASP A 90 -18.36 -8.85 -14.23
#